data_AF-A0A7L5JPQ3-F1
#
_entry.id   AF-A0A7L5JPQ3-F1
#
_cell.length_a   1.000
_cell.length_b   1.000
_cell.length_c   1.000
_cell.angle_alpha   90.00
_cell.angle_beta   90.00
_cell.angle_gamma   90.00
#
_symmetry.space_group_name_H-M   'P 1'
#
loop_
_entity.id
_entity.type
_entity.pdbx_description
1 polymer ?
#
loop_
_entity_poly.entity_id
_entity_poly.type
_entity_poly.pdbx_seq_one_letter_code
_entity_poly.pdbx_strand_id
1 'polypeptide(L)'
;MTITQQQYTTIYKVATFNSLKVTKAGVMDGNNYGDSLTIKLINIIEEETEEFGIAEKEQLLEIQIKCDNPTQVAELNMVLRTLKANGVVFELNGLLPSRPEKSSFLKVVCTDKTDFLIQRLSSLIKKDSKGA
;
A
#
# COMPACT_ATOMS: atom_id res chain seq x y z
N MET A 1 2.16 -29.33 -19.46
CA MET A 1 1.17 -28.25 -19.27
C MET A 1 1.91 -27.06 -18.71
N THR A 2 2.22 -26.07 -19.55
CA THR A 2 2.98 -24.89 -19.14
C THR A 2 1.99 -23.92 -18.51
N ILE A 3 1.99 -23.83 -17.17
CA ILE A 3 1.22 -22.80 -16.47
C ILE A 3 1.99 -21.50 -16.66
N THR A 4 1.55 -20.67 -17.61
CA THR A 4 2.06 -19.31 -17.76
C THR A 4 1.51 -18.49 -16.61
N GLN A 5 2.27 -18.36 -15.51
CA GLN A 5 1.89 -17.52 -14.38
C GLN A 5 2.13 -16.05 -14.79
N GLN A 6 1.19 -15.48 -15.55
CA GLN A 6 1.21 -14.04 -15.84
C GLN A 6 0.88 -13.29 -14.56
N GLN A 7 1.91 -12.84 -13.85
CA GLN A 7 1.74 -11.98 -12.68
C GLN A 7 1.50 -10.55 -13.15
N TYR A 8 0.25 -10.12 -13.16
CA TYR A 8 -0.10 -8.72 -13.37
C TYR A 8 0.31 -7.92 -12.14
N THR A 9 1.18 -6.94 -12.35
CA THR A 9 1.57 -5.96 -11.33
C THR A 9 0.97 -4.62 -11.70
N THR A 10 0.30 -3.97 -10.76
CA THR A 10 -0.24 -2.62 -10.89
C THR A 10 0.62 -1.66 -10.08
N ILE A 11 0.92 -0.50 -10.67
CA ILE A 11 1.62 0.59 -9.98
C ILE A 11 0.57 1.46 -9.30
N TYR A 12 0.65 1.56 -7.98
CA TYR A 12 -0.22 2.38 -7.14
C TYR A 12 0.51 3.65 -6.74
N LYS A 13 -0.02 4.80 -7.14
CA LYS A 13 0.48 6.11 -6.73
C LYS A 13 -0.28 6.55 -5.47
N VAL A 14 0.41 6.57 -4.34
CA VAL A 14 -0.15 6.91 -3.04
C VAL A 14 0.14 8.36 -2.73
N ALA A 15 -0.88 9.21 -2.83
CA ALA A 15 -0.77 10.64 -2.51
C ALA A 15 -1.02 10.94 -1.02
N THR A 16 -2.00 10.26 -0.43
CA THR A 16 -2.32 10.37 0.99
C THR A 16 -2.83 9.03 1.53
N PHE A 17 -2.78 8.86 2.85
CA PHE A 17 -3.37 7.70 3.51
C PHE A 17 -3.86 8.06 4.91
N ASN A 18 -4.95 7.42 5.34
CA ASN A 18 -5.64 7.73 6.58
C ASN A 18 -4.89 7.14 7.79
N SER A 19 -4.46 5.88 7.70
CA SER A 19 -3.82 5.20 8.83
C SER A 19 -2.78 4.16 8.41
N LEU A 20 -1.88 3.84 9.34
CA LEU A 20 -0.93 2.74 9.26
C LEU A 20 -1.25 1.75 10.38
N LYS A 21 -1.42 0.48 10.02
CA LYS A 21 -1.61 -0.62 10.97
C LYS A 21 -0.40 -1.55 10.91
N VAL A 22 0.25 -1.76 12.04
CA VAL A 22 1.26 -2.80 12.20
C VAL A 22 0.57 -4.10 12.61
N THR A 23 0.88 -5.19 11.93
CA THR A 23 0.43 -6.54 12.29
C THR A 23 1.66 -7.39 12.54
N LYS A 24 1.79 -7.92 13.76
CA LYS A 24 2.91 -8.80 14.12
C LYS A 24 2.70 -10.19 13.53
N ALA A 25 3.81 -10.89 13.29
CA ALA A 25 3.78 -12.30 12.94
C ALA A 25 3.04 -13.12 14.01
N GLY A 26 2.29 -14.12 13.56
CA GLY A 26 1.50 -14.96 14.44
C GLY A 26 0.67 -16.00 13.68
N VAL A 27 -0.07 -16.80 14.43
CA VAL A 27 -0.98 -17.79 13.87
C VAL A 27 -2.42 -17.35 14.13
N MET A 28 -3.23 -17.28 13.08
CA MET A 28 -4.67 -17.02 13.19
C MET A 28 -5.40 -18.08 12.36
N ASP A 29 -6.37 -18.76 12.97
CA ASP A 29 -7.16 -19.82 12.34
C ASP A 29 -6.32 -20.91 11.64
N GLY A 30 -5.19 -21.28 12.25
CA GLY A 30 -4.25 -22.29 11.71
C GLY A 30 -3.34 -21.79 10.58
N ASN A 31 -3.47 -20.52 10.16
CA ASN A 31 -2.62 -19.92 9.14
C ASN A 31 -1.51 -19.08 9.78
N ASN A 32 -0.29 -19.27 9.29
CA ASN A 32 0.86 -18.44 9.67
C ASN A 32 0.83 -17.12 8.90
N TYR A 33 0.85 -16.02 9.63
CA TYR A 33 1.00 -14.68 9.08
C TYR A 33 2.37 -14.13 9.46
N GLY A 34 3.07 -13.57 8.48
CA GLY A 34 4.30 -12.81 8.72
C GLY A 34 4.01 -11.41 9.27
N ASP A 35 5.06 -10.75 9.73
CA ASP A 35 4.99 -9.33 10.06
C ASP A 35 4.53 -8.54 8.83
N SER A 36 3.65 -7.56 9.03
CA SER A 36 3.21 -6.70 7.93
C SER A 36 2.84 -5.31 8.39
N LEU A 37 3.00 -4.37 7.47
CA LEU A 37 2.51 -3.00 7.61
C LEU A 37 1.40 -2.78 6.59
N THR A 38 0.23 -2.35 7.05
CA THR A 38 -0.93 -2.07 6.19
C THR A 38 -1.19 -0.57 6.15
N ILE A 39 -1.27 -0.03 4.94
CA ILE A 39 -1.67 1.35 4.65
C ILE A 39 -3.17 1.33 4.35
N LYS A 40 -3.97 2.13 5.06
CA LYS A 40 -5.40 2.30 4.76
C LYS A 40 -5.64 3.67 4.16
N LEU A 41 -6.30 3.71 3.01
CA LEU A 41 -6.56 4.92 2.25
C LEU A 41 -7.94 4.88 1.58
N ILE A 42 -8.40 6.04 1.13
CA ILE A 42 -9.57 6.20 0.28
C ILE A 42 -9.06 6.43 -1.13
N ASN A 43 -9.43 5.53 -2.05
CA ASN A 43 -9.25 5.74 -3.48
C ASN A 43 -10.47 6.50 -3.99
N ILE A 44 -10.24 7.65 -4.63
CA ILE A 44 -11.30 8.45 -5.24
C ILE A 44 -11.30 8.11 -6.73
N ILE A 45 -12.45 7.66 -7.23
CA ILE A 45 -12.66 7.30 -8.63
C ILE A 45 -13.66 8.29 -9.21
N GLU A 46 -13.24 9.01 -10.24
CA GLU A 46 -14.12 9.89 -11.02
C GLU A 46 -14.70 9.09 -12.19
N GLU A 47 -16.02 9.00 -12.26
CA GLU A 47 -16.75 8.39 -13.37
C GLU A 47 -17.66 9.42 -14.03
N GLU A 48 -17.67 9.47 -15.35
CA GLU A 48 -18.62 10.30 -16.10
C GLU A 48 -19.93 9.54 -16.28
N THR A 49 -21.04 10.18 -15.89
CA THR A 49 -22.40 9.64 -15.94
C THR A 49 -23.30 10.54 -16.78
N GLU A 50 -24.18 9.94 -17.58
CA GLU A 50 -25.07 10.71 -18.48
C GLU A 50 -26.08 11.59 -17.72
N GLU A 51 -26.49 11.20 -16.51
CA GLU A 51 -27.50 11.92 -15.72
C GLU A 51 -26.93 13.05 -14.85
N PHE A 52 -25.71 12.92 -14.33
CA PHE A 52 -25.16 13.84 -13.33
C PHE A 52 -23.81 14.45 -13.72
N GLY A 53 -23.26 14.12 -14.89
CA GLY A 53 -21.90 14.50 -15.26
C GLY A 53 -20.87 13.70 -14.47
N ILE A 54 -19.85 14.36 -13.92
CA ILE A 54 -18.78 13.69 -13.15
C ILE A 54 -19.31 13.30 -11.76
N ALA A 55 -19.29 12.01 -11.47
CA ALA A 55 -19.59 11.46 -10.15
C ALA A 55 -18.31 10.93 -9.49
N GLU A 56 -18.06 11.34 -8.25
CA GLU A 56 -16.98 10.82 -7.44
C GLU A 56 -17.46 9.60 -6.63
N LYS A 57 -16.72 8.51 -6.72
CA LYS A 57 -16.90 7.31 -5.90
C LYS A 57 -15.71 7.13 -4.98
N GLU A 58 -15.99 7.08 -3.68
CA GLU A 58 -15.00 6.70 -2.69
C GLU A 58 -14.92 5.19 -2.53
N GLN A 59 -13.70 4.66 -2.56
CA GLN A 59 -13.43 3.25 -2.37
C GLN A 59 -12.36 3.05 -1.31
N LEU A 60 -12.71 2.35 -0.23
CA LEU A 60 -11.76 2.02 0.83
C LEU A 60 -10.75 0.98 0.35
N LEU A 61 -9.48 1.32 0.40
CA LEU A 61 -8.36 0.46 -0.02
C LEU A 61 -7.41 0.23 1.16
N GLU A 62 -6.94 -1.01 1.28
CA GLU A 62 -5.82 -1.36 2.14
C GLU A 62 -4.67 -1.95 1.31
N ILE A 63 -3.47 -1.40 1.47
CA ILE A 63 -2.26 -1.92 0.85
C ILE A 63 -1.43 -2.60 1.94
N GLN A 64 -1.31 -3.93 1.86
CA GLN A 64 -0.51 -4.73 2.77
C GLN A 64 0.90 -4.90 2.22
N ILE A 65 1.90 -4.50 3.02
CA ILE A 65 3.32 -4.71 2.75
C ILE A 65 3.82 -5.76 3.73
N LYS A 66 4.30 -6.90 3.22
CA LYS A 66 4.85 -7.98 4.05
C LYS A 66 6.28 -7.64 4.44
N CYS A 67 6.62 -7.83 5.71
CA CYS A 67 7.97 -7.63 6.23
C CYS A 67 8.53 -8.97 6.68
N ASP A 68 9.83 -9.16 6.50
CA ASP A 68 10.53 -10.38 6.90
C ASP A 68 10.90 -10.37 8.38
N ASN A 69 11.01 -9.18 8.98
CA ASN A 69 11.37 -9.02 10.38
C ASN A 69 10.80 -7.73 11.00
N PRO A 70 10.78 -7.63 12.36
CA PRO A 70 10.29 -6.45 13.06
C PRO A 70 11.06 -5.16 12.78
N THR A 71 12.36 -5.24 12.44
CA THR A 71 13.18 -4.06 12.12
C THR A 71 12.68 -3.39 10.85
N GLN A 72 12.42 -4.16 9.79
CA GLN A 72 11.83 -3.65 8.55
C GLN A 72 10.46 -2.98 8.81
N VAL A 73 9.63 -3.54 9.69
CA VAL A 73 8.35 -2.93 10.06
C VAL A 73 8.55 -1.56 10.68
N ALA A 74 9.48 -1.43 11.62
CA ALA A 74 9.75 -0.17 12.30
C ALA A 74 10.30 0.90 11.34
N GLU A 75 11.27 0.53 10.51
CA GLU A 75 11.86 1.41 9.51
C GLU A 75 10.84 1.87 8.47
N LEU A 76 10.07 0.94 7.90
CA LEU A 76 9.03 1.27 6.91
C LEU A 76 7.93 2.15 7.52
N ASN A 77 7.52 1.88 8.77
CA ASN A 77 6.54 2.71 9.47
C ASN A 77 7.04 4.16 9.62
N MET A 78 8.30 4.33 10.04
CA MET A 78 8.93 5.64 10.16
C MET A 78 8.98 6.36 8.81
N VAL A 79 9.47 5.69 7.75
CA VAL A 79 9.59 6.25 6.41
C VAL A 79 8.23 6.71 5.88
N LEU A 80 7.20 5.87 5.98
CA LEU A 80 5.85 6.21 5.50
C LEU A 80 5.24 7.36 6.30
N ARG A 81 5.44 7.41 7.63
CA ARG A 81 4.99 8.55 8.45
C ARG A 81 5.66 9.85 8.02
N THR A 82 6.97 9.82 7.75
CA THR A 82 7.70 10.99 7.27
C THR A 82 7.22 11.43 5.89
N LEU A 83 7.01 10.50 4.96
CA LEU A 83 6.44 10.81 3.64
C LEU A 83 5.06 11.46 3.76
N LYS A 84 4.19 10.94 4.63
CA LYS A 84 2.87 11.55 4.90
C LYS A 84 2.98 12.94 5.50
N ALA A 85 3.84 13.14 6.49
CA ALA A 85 4.04 14.45 7.13
C ALA A 85 4.52 15.51 6.14
N ASN A 86 5.30 15.10 5.14
CA ASN A 86 5.86 15.96 4.11
C ASN A 86 4.99 16.03 2.82
N GLY A 87 3.83 15.34 2.77
CA GLY A 87 2.97 15.33 1.60
C GLY A 87 3.59 14.70 0.34
N VAL A 88 4.57 13.80 0.52
CA VAL A 88 5.32 13.21 -0.59
C VAL A 88 4.51 12.08 -1.21
N VAL A 89 4.22 12.23 -2.50
CA VAL A 89 3.58 11.19 -3.30
C VAL A 89 4.60 10.12 -3.65
N PHE A 90 4.26 8.85 -3.45
CA PHE A 90 5.15 7.74 -3.75
C PHE A 90 4.42 6.61 -4.48
N GLU A 91 5.19 5.71 -5.08
CA GLU A 91 4.68 4.59 -5.86
C GLU A 91 4.96 3.25 -5.16
N LEU A 92 4.01 2.34 -5.27
CA LEU A 92 4.10 0.95 -4.83
C LEU A 92 3.71 0.02 -5.95
N ASN A 93 4.45 -1.07 -6.12
CA ASN A 93 4.00 -2.18 -6.96
C ASN A 93 3.12 -3.11 -6.12
N GLY A 94 1.95 -3.49 -6.63
CA GLY A 94 1.07 -4.43 -5.97
C GLY A 94 0.27 -5.28 -6.93
N LEU A 95 -0.33 -6.34 -6.39
CA LEU A 95 -1.30 -7.16 -7.11
C LEU A 95 -2.60 -6.38 -7.36
N LEU A 96 -3.45 -6.90 -8.25
CA LEU A 96 -4.78 -6.35 -8.44
C LEU A 96 -5.58 -6.32 -7.12
N PRO A 97 -6.44 -5.31 -6.91
CA PRO A 97 -7.27 -5.23 -5.72
C PRO A 97 -8.22 -6.42 -5.64
N SER A 98 -8.32 -7.03 -4.47
CA SER A 98 -9.25 -8.14 -4.20
C SER A 98 -10.09 -7.80 -2.98
N ARG A 99 -11.34 -8.28 -2.89
CA ARG A 99 -12.19 -8.06 -1.71
C ARG A 99 -12.17 -9.32 -0.83
N PRO A 100 -11.56 -9.29 0.37
CA PRO A 100 -11.71 -10.37 1.33
C PRO A 100 -13.17 -10.53 1.74
N GLU A 101 -13.60 -11.77 2.03
CA GLU A 101 -14.95 -12.02 2.53
C GLU A 101 -15.22 -11.18 3.79
N LYS A 102 -16.40 -10.53 3.84
CA LYS A 102 -16.85 -9.68 4.94
C LYS A 102 -15.99 -8.43 5.21
N SER A 103 -15.13 -8.00 4.28
CA SER A 103 -14.38 -6.73 4.37
C SER A 103 -15.02 -5.62 3.53
N SER A 104 -15.13 -4.43 4.12
CA SER A 104 -15.47 -3.20 3.39
C SER A 104 -14.29 -2.67 2.55
N PHE A 105 -13.06 -3.08 2.88
CA PHE A 105 -11.85 -2.68 2.17
C PHE A 105 -11.56 -3.61 1.00
N LEU A 106 -11.16 -3.02 -0.13
CA LEU A 106 -10.36 -3.73 -1.12
C LEU A 106 -8.94 -3.87 -0.62
N LYS A 107 -8.37 -5.05 -0.80
CA LYS A 107 -7.02 -5.40 -0.38
C LYS A 107 -6.09 -5.54 -1.56
N VAL A 108 -4.97 -4.83 -1.49
CA VAL A 108 -3.83 -4.92 -2.40
C VAL A 108 -2.66 -5.50 -1.61
N VAL A 109 -2.00 -6.51 -2.17
CA VAL A 109 -0.74 -7.01 -1.61
C VAL A 109 0.39 -6.38 -2.39
N CYS A 110 1.26 -5.65 -1.69
CA CYS A 110 2.45 -5.07 -2.28
C CYS A 110 3.43 -6.18 -2.67
N THR A 111 4.00 -6.06 -3.87
CA THR A 111 4.94 -7.03 -4.45
C THR A 111 6.39 -6.55 -4.41
N ASP A 112 6.61 -5.29 -4.02
CA ASP A 112 7.97 -4.77 -3.80
C ASP A 112 8.65 -5.53 -2.65
N LYS A 113 9.94 -5.83 -2.81
CA LYS A 113 10.76 -6.31 -1.70
C LYS A 113 10.93 -5.19 -0.67
N THR A 114 10.67 -5.49 0.59
CA THR A 114 10.59 -4.46 1.65
C THR A 114 11.89 -3.69 1.86
N ASP A 115 13.05 -4.33 1.80
CA ASP A 115 14.34 -3.64 1.90
C ASP A 115 14.54 -2.62 0.77
N PHE A 116 14.23 -3.03 -0.47
CA PHE A 116 14.32 -2.15 -1.64
C PHE A 116 13.32 -1.00 -1.53
N LEU A 117 12.10 -1.29 -1.05
CA LEU A 117 11.08 -0.28 -0.83
C LEU A 117 11.53 0.76 0.20
N ILE A 118 12.05 0.34 1.35
CA ILE A 118 12.56 1.24 2.40
C ILE A 118 13.64 2.16 1.83
N GLN A 119 14.61 1.61 1.09
CA GLN A 119 15.68 2.40 0.47
C GLN A 119 15.13 3.42 -0.55
N ARG A 120 14.25 2.96 -1.46
CA ARG A 120 13.63 3.81 -2.48
C ARG A 120 12.86 4.96 -1.84
N LEU A 121 11.98 4.66 -0.89
CA LEU A 121 11.16 5.65 -0.20
C LEU A 121 11.99 6.62 0.65
N SER A 122 13.02 6.13 1.35
CA SER A 122 13.95 6.98 2.11
C SER A 122 14.70 7.98 1.24
N SER A 123 14.98 7.62 -0.01
CA SER A 123 15.65 8.52 -0.96
C SER A 123 14.77 9.72 -1.36
N LEU A 124 13.44 9.55 -1.36
CA LEU A 124 12.49 10.62 -1.68
C LEU A 124 12.50 11.70 -0.59
N ILE A 125 12.55 11.29 0.68
CA ILE A 125 12.65 12.20 1.83
C ILE A 125 13.90 13.11 1.74
N LYS A 126 15.03 12.54 1.31
CA LYS A 126 16.31 13.26 1.16
C LYS A 126 16.33 14.25 -0.01
N LYS A 127 15.46 14.07 -1.01
CA LYS A 127 15.39 14.95 -2.19
C LYS A 127 14.61 16.23 -1.88
N ASP A 128 13.52 16.14 -1.14
CA ASP A 128 12.74 17.33 -0.75
C ASP A 128 13.49 18.24 0.23
N SER A 129 14.32 17.67 1.10
CA SER A 129 15.09 18.43 2.09
C SER A 129 16.27 19.22 1.49
N LYS A 130 16.57 19.07 0.20
CA LYS A 130 17.61 19.85 -0.52
C LYS A 130 17.02 20.93 -1.44
N GLY A 131 15.70 21.07 -1.48
CA GLY A 131 14.98 22.03 -2.34
C GLY A 131 14.30 23.17 -1.60
N ALA A 132 14.56 23.34 -0.29
CA ALA A 132 14.01 24.41 0.55
C ALA A 132 15.09 25.43 0.94
#